data_AF-A0A967Z579-F1
#
_entry.id   AF-A0A967Z579-F1
#
_cell.length_a   1.000
_cell.length_b   1.000
_cell.length_c   1.000
_cell.angle_alpha   90.00
_cell.angle_beta   90.00
_cell.angle_gamma   90.00
#
_symmetry.space_group_name_H-M   'P 1'
#
loop_
_entity.id
_entity.type
_entity.pdbx_description
1 polymer ?
#
loop_
_entity_poly.entity_id
_entity_poly.type
_entity_poly.pdbx_seq_one_letter_code
_entity_poly.pdbx_strand_id
1 'polypeptide(L)'
;EPKEHTYTGTSGRTPLQKKPDIAEWFYVPSWKRSAIPDVSMARVQKRRCLVFSNGGWVGSEVIKSLHELGHEVYVIIKGKEFFQQDQQHYQINP
;
A
#
# COMPACT_ATOMS: atom_id res chain seq x y z
N GLU A 1 27.23 -1.61 25.62
CA GLU A 1 27.31 -2.82 24.80
C GLU A 1 25.95 -3.12 24.18
N PRO A 2 25.84 -3.40 22.87
CA PRO A 2 24.61 -3.90 22.30
C PRO A 2 24.53 -5.41 22.55
N LYS A 3 23.46 -5.85 23.22
CA LYS A 3 23.17 -7.28 23.44
C LYS A 3 22.43 -7.83 22.22
N GLU A 4 23.10 -8.70 21.47
CA GLU A 4 22.50 -9.49 20.39
C GLU A 4 21.44 -10.43 20.97
N HIS A 5 20.18 -10.25 20.57
CA HIS A 5 19.11 -11.18 20.89
C HIS A 5 18.92 -12.14 19.72
N THR A 6 19.37 -13.38 19.89
CA THR A 6 19.06 -14.52 19.03
C THR A 6 17.58 -14.91 19.20
N TYR A 7 16.77 -14.72 18.16
CA TYR A 7 15.36 -15.11 18.18
C TYR A 7 15.21 -16.57 17.72
N THR A 8 15.03 -17.49 18.67
CA THR A 8 14.46 -18.81 18.40
C THR A 8 12.93 -18.68 18.33
N GLY A 9 12.36 -18.99 17.18
CA GLY A 9 10.92 -18.89 16.94
C GLY A 9 10.15 -19.98 17.68
N THR A 10 9.34 -19.59 18.66
CA THR A 10 8.22 -20.38 19.18
C THR A 10 6.98 -19.48 19.20
N SER A 11 5.99 -19.82 18.36
CA SER A 11 4.75 -19.07 18.17
C SER A 11 3.78 -19.33 19.33
N GLY A 12 4.02 -18.69 20.47
CA GLY A 12 3.02 -18.44 21.51
C GLY A 12 2.60 -16.97 21.47
N ARG A 13 1.30 -16.67 21.44
CA ARG A 13 0.82 -15.29 21.63
C ARG A 13 1.07 -14.87 23.07
N THR A 14 2.20 -14.24 23.33
CA THR A 14 2.51 -13.64 24.62
C THR A 14 1.56 -12.46 24.86
N PRO A 15 0.92 -12.36 26.04
CA PRO A 15 0.13 -11.18 26.39
C PRO A 15 1.00 -9.93 26.30
N LEU A 16 0.47 -8.86 25.70
CA LEU A 16 1.14 -7.57 25.68
C LEU A 16 1.21 -7.04 27.12
N GLN A 17 2.38 -7.12 27.74
CA GLN A 17 2.63 -6.55 29.05
C GLN A 17 3.09 -5.09 28.92
N LYS A 18 2.55 -4.23 29.79
CA LYS A 18 2.99 -2.83 29.88
C LYS A 18 4.45 -2.81 30.33
N LYS A 19 5.32 -2.15 29.56
CA LYS A 19 6.68 -1.84 29.99
C LYS A 19 6.62 -0.78 31.09
N PRO A 20 7.14 -1.03 32.31
CA PRO A 20 7.05 -0.08 33.41
C PRO A 20 7.98 1.13 33.26
N ASP A 21 9.10 0.97 32.55
CA ASP A 21 10.07 2.04 32.30
C ASP A 21 9.69 2.86 31.06
N ILE A 22 9.48 4.16 31.26
CA ILE A 22 9.14 5.13 30.21
C ILE A 22 10.24 5.29 29.15
N ALA A 23 11.50 5.07 29.52
CA ALA A 23 12.62 5.13 28.57
C ALA A 23 12.49 4.06 27.47
N GLU A 24 11.76 2.97 27.72
CA GLU A 24 11.51 1.91 26.76
C GLU A 24 10.20 2.06 25.97
N TRP A 25 9.48 3.17 26.12
CA TRP A 25 8.20 3.40 25.42
C TRP A 25 8.39 3.97 24.02
N PHE A 26 9.51 4.66 23.81
CA PHE A 26 9.76 5.36 22.56
C PHE A 26 10.41 4.41 21.56
N TYR A 27 9.81 4.36 20.37
CA TYR A 27 10.34 3.61 19.24
C TYR A 27 10.86 4.59 18.19
N VAL A 28 12.02 4.29 17.62
CA VAL A 28 12.51 4.97 16.42
C VAL A 28 12.04 4.18 15.21
N PRO A 29 11.29 4.79 14.27
CA PRO A 29 10.89 4.10 13.04
C PRO A 29 12.14 3.73 12.24
N SER A 30 12.21 2.47 11.80
CA SER A 30 13.28 1.99 10.92
C SER A 30 12.71 1.07 9.85
N TRP A 31 13.30 1.09 8.67
CA TRP A 31 12.90 0.25 7.54
C TRP A 31 13.68 -1.07 7.59
N LYS A 32 12.99 -2.18 7.86
CA LYS A 32 13.54 -3.53 7.69
C LYS A 32 13.32 -4.01 6.26
N ARG A 33 14.37 -4.50 5.59
CA ARG A 33 14.25 -5.13 4.26
C ARG A 33 13.39 -6.39 4.38
N SER A 34 12.43 -6.53 3.47
CA SER A 34 11.60 -7.73 3.32
C SER A 34 11.67 -8.20 1.87
N ALA A 35 11.64 -9.52 1.67
CA ALA A 35 11.46 -10.08 0.34
C ALA A 35 10.07 -9.70 -0.20
N ILE A 36 9.98 -9.48 -1.52
CA ILE A 36 8.71 -9.27 -2.21
C ILE A 36 8.02 -10.64 -2.30
N PRO A 37 6.75 -10.79 -1.86
CA PRO A 37 6.03 -12.04 -2.00
C PRO A 37 5.89 -12.43 -3.48
N ASP A 38 6.12 -13.71 -3.79
CA ASP A 38 5.84 -14.24 -5.12
C ASP A 38 4.32 -14.34 -5.34
N VAL A 39 3.81 -13.54 -6.26
CA VAL A 39 2.40 -13.47 -6.65
C VAL A 39 2.12 -14.13 -8.00
N SER A 40 3.09 -14.83 -8.59
CA SER A 40 2.98 -15.47 -9.91
C SER A 40 1.80 -16.43 -10.05
N MET A 41 1.35 -17.05 -8.95
CA MET A 41 0.22 -17.98 -8.92
C MET A 41 -1.11 -17.35 -8.46
N ALA A 42 -1.13 -16.07 -8.11
CA ALA A 42 -2.36 -15.41 -7.73
C ALA A 42 -3.23 -15.22 -8.98
N ARG A 43 -4.34 -15.96 -9.07
CA ARG A 43 -5.36 -15.67 -10.10
C ARG A 43 -5.80 -14.22 -9.92
N VAL A 44 -5.49 -13.40 -10.91
CA VAL A 44 -5.94 -12.01 -10.94
C VAL A 44 -7.44 -12.02 -11.18
N GLN A 45 -8.18 -11.91 -10.08
CA GLN A 45 -9.62 -11.70 -10.15
C GLN A 45 -9.85 -10.29 -10.67
N LYS A 46 -10.63 -10.17 -11.75
CA LYS A 46 -11.07 -8.87 -12.26
C LYS A 46 -11.79 -8.12 -11.14
N ARG A 47 -11.45 -6.84 -10.99
CA ARG A 47 -11.93 -5.95 -9.94
C ARG A 47 -12.17 -4.57 -10.54
N ARG A 48 -12.98 -3.77 -9.83
CA ARG A 48 -13.10 -2.34 -10.07
C ARG A 48 -12.05 -1.61 -9.24
N CYS A 49 -11.24 -0.79 -9.91
CA CYS A 49 -10.15 -0.05 -9.32
C CYS A 49 -10.41 1.44 -9.47
N LEU A 50 -10.38 2.17 -8.36
CA LEU A 50 -10.47 3.62 -8.32
C LEU A 50 -9.05 4.17 -8.11
N VAL A 51 -8.52 4.92 -9.08
CA VAL A 51 -7.12 5.39 -9.08
C VAL A 51 -7.08 6.90 -9.05
N PHE A 52 -6.58 7.45 -7.93
CA PHE A 52 -6.25 8.87 -7.83
C PHE A 52 -4.88 9.11 -8.44
N SER A 53 -4.85 9.82 -9.56
CA SER A 53 -3.63 10.12 -10.31
C SER A 53 -3.32 11.60 -10.26
N ASN A 54 -2.02 11.91 -10.18
CA ASN A 54 -1.52 13.28 -10.32
C ASN A 54 -1.23 13.64 -11.80
N GLY A 55 -1.56 12.77 -12.76
CA GLY A 55 -1.28 12.95 -14.18
C GLY A 55 0.18 12.67 -14.58
N GLY A 56 1.01 12.16 -13.67
CA GLY A 56 2.40 11.81 -13.95
C GLY A 56 2.59 10.43 -14.60
N TRP A 57 3.76 10.21 -15.18
CA TRP A 57 4.10 8.99 -15.95
C TRP A 57 4.03 7.69 -15.13
N VAL A 58 4.38 7.74 -13.84
CA VAL A 58 4.29 6.55 -12.97
C VAL A 58 2.83 6.12 -12.82
N GLY A 59 1.92 7.08 -12.62
CA GLY A 59 0.50 6.82 -12.50
C GLY A 59 -0.07 6.23 -13.78
N SER A 60 0.34 6.74 -14.95
CA SER A 60 -0.12 6.20 -16.24
C SER A 60 0.33 4.76 -16.47
N GLU A 61 1.57 4.40 -16.13
CA GLU A 61 2.04 3.02 -16.26
C GLU A 61 1.28 2.07 -15.32
N VAL A 62 0.99 2.49 -14.09
CA VAL A 62 0.18 1.69 -13.15
C VAL A 62 -1.24 1.49 -13.69
N ILE A 63 -1.90 2.55 -14.17
CA ILE A 63 -3.25 2.48 -14.76
C ILE A 63 -3.26 1.54 -15.96
N LYS A 64 -2.26 1.64 -16.84
CA LYS A 64 -2.09 0.76 -17.99
C LYS A 64 -1.93 -0.70 -17.56
N SER A 65 -1.06 -1.00 -16.60
CA SER A 65 -0.91 -2.37 -16.09
C SER A 65 -2.20 -2.93 -15.48
N LEU A 66 -2.99 -2.10 -14.79
CA LEU A 66 -4.30 -2.52 -14.27
C LEU A 66 -5.29 -2.87 -15.39
N HIS A 67 -5.32 -2.09 -16.47
CA HIS A 67 -6.13 -2.41 -17.65
C HIS A 67 -5.65 -3.69 -18.35
N GLU A 68 -4.35 -3.88 -18.52
CA GLU A 68 -3.76 -5.09 -19.14
C GLU A 68 -4.08 -6.36 -18.34
N LEU A 69 -4.20 -6.24 -17.01
CA LEU A 69 -4.66 -7.29 -16.11
C LEU A 69 -6.20 -7.52 -16.16
N GLY A 70 -6.92 -6.74 -16.96
CA GLY A 70 -8.36 -6.88 -17.18
C GLY A 70 -9.22 -6.28 -16.05
N HIS A 71 -8.66 -5.39 -15.23
CA HIS A 71 -9.43 -4.63 -14.26
C HIS A 71 -10.26 -3.54 -14.95
N GLU A 72 -11.37 -3.20 -14.32
CA GLU A 72 -12.17 -2.04 -14.70
C GLU A 72 -11.65 -0.84 -13.90
N VAL A 73 -10.99 0.09 -14.58
CA VAL A 73 -10.25 1.18 -13.92
C VAL A 73 -10.99 2.49 -14.10
N TYR A 74 -11.14 3.23 -13.01
CA TYR A 74 -11.71 4.55 -12.93
C TYR A 74 -10.62 5.52 -12.45
N VAL A 75 -10.26 6.50 -13.27
CA VAL A 75 -9.17 7.43 -13.02
C VAL A 75 -9.73 8.76 -12.55
N ILE A 76 -9.17 9.27 -11.45
CA ILE A 76 -9.52 10.57 -10.88
C ILE A 76 -8.29 11.43 -10.84
N ILE A 77 -8.38 12.59 -11.47
CA ILE A 77 -7.34 13.61 -11.42
C ILE A 77 -7.82 14.83 -10.63
N LYS A 78 -6.87 15.66 -10.20
CA LYS A 78 -7.19 16.92 -9.54
C LYS A 78 -7.83 17.89 -10.54
N GLY A 79 -8.96 18.47 -10.17
CA GLY A 79 -9.67 19.53 -10.89
C GLY A 79 -10.08 20.67 -9.96
N LYS A 80 -10.83 21.65 -10.50
CA LYS A 80 -11.38 22.78 -9.71
C LYS A 80 -12.77 22.48 -9.14
N GLU A 81 -13.47 21.54 -9.76
CA GLU A 81 -14.82 21.11 -9.43
C GLU A 81 -14.99 19.65 -9.88
N PHE A 82 -16.16 19.07 -9.59
CA PHE A 82 -16.50 17.77 -10.14
C PHE A 82 -16.71 17.88 -11.64
N PHE A 83 -15.97 17.09 -12.42
CA PHE A 83 -16.15 16.99 -13.85
C PHE A 83 -15.96 15.56 -14.32
N GLN A 84 -17.00 14.98 -14.92
CA GLN A 84 -16.91 13.69 -15.57
C GLN A 84 -16.44 13.89 -17.02
N GLN A 85 -15.21 13.46 -17.32
CA GLN A 85 -14.65 13.57 -18.66
C GLN A 85 -15.21 12.49 -19.58
N ASP A 86 -15.33 11.26 -19.06
CA ASP A 86 -15.98 10.14 -19.73
C ASP A 86 -16.49 9.10 -18.70
N GLN A 87 -16.80 7.87 -19.13
CA GLN A 87 -17.32 6.83 -18.24
C GLN A 87 -16.33 6.41 -17.14
N GLN A 88 -15.03 6.55 -17.39
CA GLN A 88 -13.94 6.06 -16.54
C GLN A 88 -12.99 7.18 -16.07
N HIS A 89 -13.11 8.40 -16.58
CA HIS A 89 -12.23 9.53 -16.21
C HIS A 89 -13.00 10.68 -15.57
N TYR A 90 -12.52 11.11 -14.39
CA TYR A 90 -13.16 12.12 -13.57
C TYR A 90 -12.13 13.13 -13.05
N GLN A 91 -12.61 14.33 -12.74
CA GLN A 91 -11.89 15.33 -11.99
C GLN A 91 -12.66 15.67 -10.72
N ILE A 92 -11.93 15.88 -9.61
CA ILE A 92 -12.50 16.37 -8.35
C ILE A 92 -11.59 17.44 -7.74
N ASN A 93 -12.15 18.33 -6.93
CA ASN A 93 -11.37 19.24 -6.09
C ASN A 93 -11.12 18.57 -4.72
N PRO A 94 -9.91 18.04 -4.47
CA PRO A 94 -9.59 17.29 -3.25
C PRO A 94 -9.46 18.17 -2.00
#